data_AF-A0A2E3AMC7-F1
#
_entry.id   AF-A0A2E3AMC7-F1
#
_cell.length_a   1.000
_cell.length_b   1.000
_cell.length_c   1.000
_cell.angle_alpha   90.00
_cell.angle_beta   90.00
_cell.angle_gamma   90.00
#
_symmetry.space_group_name_H-M   'P 1'
#
loop_
_entity.id
_entity.type
_entity.pdbx_description
1 polymer ?
#
loop_
_entity_poly.entity_id
_entity_poly.type
_entity_poly.pdbx_seq_one_letter_code
_entity_poly.pdbx_strand_id
1 'polypeptide(L)'
;MSTKHATPVPFSSLNPFSYWVLKDKLAAGEYPGNQFSLNAATMVATLVHQAIALFSSGFSAWNTPSWKIGNLMDSGIDTFIDLTELGERPGYGSYLHKERRRRSRRSTYYRFPITDRDVPDKG
;
A
#
# COMPACT_ATOMS: atom_id res chain seq x y z
N MET A 1 -16.79 -16.58 -24.39
CA MET A 1 -16.72 -15.60 -23.28
C MET A 1 -15.24 -15.30 -23.02
N SER A 2 -14.80 -14.10 -23.40
CA SER A 2 -13.39 -13.70 -23.37
C SER A 2 -12.95 -13.36 -21.94
N THR A 3 -12.11 -14.20 -21.35
CA THR A 3 -11.39 -13.89 -20.11
C THR A 3 -10.41 -12.77 -20.44
N LYS A 4 -10.66 -11.56 -19.93
CA LYS A 4 -9.69 -10.46 -19.94
C LYS A 4 -8.47 -10.95 -19.15
N HIS A 5 -7.46 -11.46 -19.85
CA HIS A 5 -6.17 -11.76 -19.25
C HIS A 5 -5.59 -10.43 -18.78
N ALA A 6 -5.54 -10.25 -17.46
CA ALA A 6 -4.77 -9.17 -16.86
C ALA A 6 -3.35 -9.27 -17.43
N THR A 7 -2.90 -8.21 -18.08
CA THR A 7 -1.53 -8.10 -18.59
C THR A 7 -0.57 -8.40 -17.44
N PRO A 8 0.43 -9.30 -17.63
CA PRO A 8 1.44 -9.49 -16.63
C PRO A 8 2.15 -8.17 -16.43
N VAL A 9 1.95 -7.54 -15.27
CA VAL A 9 2.77 -6.40 -14.86
C VAL A 9 4.19 -6.96 -14.82
N PRO A 10 5.15 -6.43 -15.60
CA PRO A 10 6.52 -6.94 -15.55
C PRO A 10 6.97 -6.91 -14.09
N PHE A 11 7.58 -8.01 -13.63
CA PHE A 11 8.00 -8.25 -12.24
C PHE A 11 8.83 -7.12 -11.59
N SER A 12 9.17 -6.08 -12.35
CA SER A 12 10.08 -5.00 -11.97
C SER A 12 9.41 -3.64 -11.69
N SER A 13 8.12 -3.44 -12.01
CA SER A 13 7.42 -2.17 -11.73
C SER A 13 6.55 -2.28 -10.47
N LEU A 14 6.83 -1.41 -9.49
CA LEU A 14 5.98 -1.22 -8.32
C LEU A 14 4.73 -0.40 -8.70
N ASN A 15 3.72 -0.40 -7.85
CA ASN A 15 2.56 0.47 -7.98
C ASN A 15 2.98 1.97 -7.89
N PRO A 16 2.14 2.91 -8.36
CA PRO A 16 2.47 4.34 -8.37
C PRO A 16 2.76 4.98 -7.01
N PHE A 17 2.43 4.30 -5.89
CA PHE A 17 2.65 4.79 -4.53
C PHE A 17 3.91 4.20 -3.90
N SER A 18 4.79 3.59 -4.70
CA SER A 18 6.03 2.96 -4.23
C SER A 18 7.12 3.08 -5.29
N TYR A 19 8.37 3.11 -4.84
CA TYR A 19 9.54 3.20 -5.70
C TYR A 19 10.68 2.34 -5.16
N TRP A 20 11.58 1.93 -6.05
CA TRP A 20 12.79 1.22 -5.67
C TRP A 20 13.82 2.22 -5.14
N VAL A 21 14.28 2.03 -3.90
CA VAL A 21 15.48 2.68 -3.37
C VAL A 21 16.71 1.95 -3.93
N LEU A 22 16.66 0.62 -3.90
CA LEU A 22 17.63 -0.26 -4.54
C LEU A 22 16.85 -1.31 -5.34
N LYS A 23 17.04 -1.32 -6.66
CA LYS A 23 16.30 -2.18 -7.58
C LYS A 23 16.32 -3.64 -7.12
N ASP A 24 15.14 -4.22 -7.03
CA ASP A 24 14.88 -5.63 -6.66
C ASP A 24 15.42 -6.04 -5.28
N LYS A 25 15.73 -5.07 -4.41
CA LYS A 25 16.30 -5.31 -3.06
C LYS A 25 15.61 -4.50 -1.96
N LEU A 26 15.33 -3.22 -2.21
CA LEU A 26 14.72 -2.32 -1.23
C LEU A 26 13.78 -1.34 -1.92
N ALA A 27 12.52 -1.34 -1.49
CA ALA A 27 11.50 -0.39 -1.93
C ALA A 27 11.03 0.46 -0.75
N ALA A 28 10.59 1.68 -1.07
CA ALA A 28 9.92 2.57 -0.15
C ALA A 28 8.61 3.05 -0.78
N GLY A 29 7.65 3.47 0.02
CA GLY A 29 6.35 3.89 -0.48
C GLY A 29 5.38 4.29 0.61
N GLU A 30 4.17 4.65 0.20
CA GLU A 30 3.08 4.97 1.10
C GLU A 30 2.63 3.76 1.91
N TYR A 31 2.02 4.03 3.08
CA TYR A 31 1.35 3.01 3.87
C TYR A 31 0.34 2.22 3.02
N PRO A 32 0.47 0.88 2.93
CA PRO A 32 -0.32 0.07 2.02
C PRO A 32 -1.71 -0.27 2.58
N GLY A 33 -1.98 0.05 3.86
CA GLY A 33 -3.28 -0.13 4.49
C GLY A 33 -4.29 0.97 4.16
N ASN A 34 -5.46 0.91 4.79
CA ASN A 34 -6.47 1.95 4.64
C ASN A 34 -5.94 3.28 5.20
N GLN A 35 -6.05 4.35 4.42
CA GLN A 35 -5.55 5.68 4.78
C GLN A 35 -6.57 6.54 5.55
N PHE A 36 -7.69 5.96 5.99
CA PHE A 36 -8.70 6.69 6.77
C PHE A 36 -8.14 7.19 8.10
N SER A 37 -8.08 8.51 8.27
CA SER A 37 -7.87 9.18 9.55
C SER A 37 -9.21 9.38 10.27
N LEU A 38 -9.27 9.16 11.59
CA LEU A 38 -10.50 9.31 12.40
C LEU A 38 -11.00 10.77 12.60
N ASN A 39 -10.43 11.76 11.89
CA ASN A 39 -10.86 13.16 11.97
C ASN A 39 -11.96 13.47 10.93
N ALA A 40 -13.20 13.64 11.41
CA ALA A 40 -14.39 13.85 10.58
C ALA A 40 -14.35 15.12 9.72
N ALA A 41 -13.66 16.18 10.15
CA ALA A 41 -13.55 17.44 9.40
C ALA A 41 -12.71 17.27 8.11
N THR A 42 -11.70 16.40 8.12
CA THR A 42 -10.87 16.11 6.93
C THR A 42 -11.63 15.29 5.89
N MET A 43 -12.67 14.54 6.28
CA MET A 43 -13.47 13.71 5.36
C MET A 43 -14.31 14.56 4.39
N VAL A 44 -14.84 15.71 4.82
CA VAL A 44 -15.71 16.56 3.99
C VAL A 44 -14.90 17.26 2.88
N ALA A 45 -13.74 17.82 3.22
CA ALA A 45 -12.83 18.41 2.21
C ALA A 45 -12.32 17.35 1.22
N THR A 46 -12.13 16.12 1.70
CA THR A 46 -11.71 14.97 0.89
C THR A 46 -12.81 14.52 -0.08
N LEU A 47 -14.08 14.51 0.33
CA LEU A 47 -15.21 14.15 -0.55
C LEU A 47 -15.36 15.13 -1.73
N VAL A 48 -15.15 16.42 -1.50
CA VAL A 48 -15.23 17.45 -2.56
C VAL A 48 -14.07 17.31 -3.55
N HIS A 49 -12.84 17.07 -3.07
CA HIS A 49 -11.70 16.79 -3.96
C HIS A 49 -11.86 15.48 -4.73
N GLN A 50 -12.41 14.45 -4.09
CA GLN A 50 -12.69 13.17 -4.75
C GLN A 50 -13.77 13.31 -5.81
N ALA A 51 -14.84 14.08 -5.58
CA ALA A 51 -15.87 14.33 -6.58
C ALA A 51 -15.31 15.04 -7.83
N ILE A 52 -14.44 16.04 -7.66
CA ILE A 52 -13.79 16.75 -8.78
C ILE A 52 -12.81 15.83 -9.55
N ALA A 53 -12.06 14.98 -8.83
CA ALA A 53 -11.20 13.97 -9.45
C ALA A 53 -11.99 12.84 -10.15
N LEU A 54 -13.18 12.51 -9.64
CA LEU A 54 -14.05 11.46 -10.19
C LEU A 54 -14.69 11.88 -11.52
N PHE A 55 -15.08 13.16 -11.66
CA PHE A 55 -15.65 13.65 -12.92
C PHE A 55 -14.62 13.88 -14.03
N SER A 56 -13.33 13.99 -13.69
CA SER A 56 -12.24 14.18 -14.66
C SER A 56 -11.50 12.90 -15.04
N SER A 57 -11.76 11.77 -14.35
CA SER A 57 -11.12 10.49 -14.62
C SER A 57 -12.13 9.35 -14.74
N GLY A 58 -12.33 8.85 -15.96
CA GLY A 58 -12.95 7.54 -16.20
C GLY A 58 -12.08 6.37 -15.72
N PHE A 59 -11.36 6.50 -14.60
CA PHE A 59 -10.19 5.71 -14.23
C PHE A 59 -10.12 5.51 -12.70
N SER A 60 -11.05 4.72 -12.15
CA SER A 60 -10.93 4.18 -10.79
C SER A 60 -9.72 3.24 -10.74
N ALA A 61 -8.53 3.80 -10.53
CA ALA A 61 -7.31 3.06 -10.23
C ALA A 61 -7.36 2.63 -8.76
N TRP A 62 -8.06 1.53 -8.52
CA TRP A 62 -8.01 0.56 -7.41
C TRP A 62 -6.97 0.79 -6.30
N ASN A 63 -7.12 1.86 -5.52
CA ASN A 63 -6.25 2.19 -4.37
C ASN A 63 -6.59 1.37 -3.10
N THR A 64 -6.88 0.08 -3.24
CA THR A 64 -7.26 -0.78 -2.11
C THR A 64 -6.04 -1.43 -1.44
N PRO A 65 -6.07 -1.73 -0.13
CA PRO A 65 -4.95 -2.38 0.53
C PRO A 65 -4.54 -3.71 -0.09
N SER A 66 -5.51 -4.55 -0.44
CA SER A 66 -5.26 -5.83 -1.12
C SER A 66 -4.56 -5.64 -2.46
N TRP A 67 -4.94 -4.62 -3.25
CA TRP A 67 -4.29 -4.34 -4.52
C TRP A 67 -2.85 -3.86 -4.32
N LYS A 68 -2.63 -2.89 -3.42
CA LYS A 68 -1.27 -2.36 -3.11
C LYS A 68 -0.34 -3.47 -2.65
N ILE A 69 -0.73 -4.19 -1.60
CA ILE A 69 0.05 -5.30 -1.04
C ILE A 69 0.27 -6.37 -2.09
N GLY A 70 -0.78 -6.73 -2.82
CA GLY A 70 -0.69 -7.73 -3.85
C GLY A 70 0.31 -7.37 -4.94
N ASN A 71 0.28 -6.13 -5.43
CA ASN A 71 1.22 -5.63 -6.42
C ASN A 71 2.67 -5.65 -5.89
N LEU A 72 2.90 -5.20 -4.65
CA LEU A 72 4.23 -5.28 -4.03
C LEU A 72 4.75 -6.73 -3.98
N MET A 73 3.89 -7.69 -3.61
CA MET A 73 4.26 -9.11 -3.57
C MET A 73 4.50 -9.71 -4.96
N ASP A 74 3.74 -9.28 -5.97
CA ASP A 74 3.95 -9.67 -7.36
C ASP A 74 5.28 -9.15 -7.89
N SER A 75 5.72 -7.96 -7.44
CA SER A 75 7.05 -7.40 -7.72
C SER A 75 8.19 -8.02 -6.89
N GLY A 76 7.92 -9.08 -6.13
CA GLY A 76 8.95 -9.81 -5.36
C GLY A 76 9.17 -9.34 -3.93
N ILE A 77 8.45 -8.32 -3.44
CA ILE A 77 8.53 -7.92 -2.03
C ILE A 77 7.91 -9.00 -1.14
N ASP A 78 8.70 -9.57 -0.25
CA ASP A 78 8.25 -10.55 0.75
C ASP A 78 8.37 -10.02 2.20
N THR A 79 9.14 -8.97 2.42
CA THR A 79 9.42 -8.41 3.74
C THR A 79 8.88 -6.99 3.83
N PHE A 80 8.07 -6.75 4.85
CA PHE A 80 7.41 -5.47 5.10
C PHE A 80 7.96 -4.87 6.40
N ILE A 81 8.45 -3.64 6.30
CA ILE A 81 8.87 -2.83 7.44
C ILE A 81 7.87 -1.69 7.60
N ASP A 82 7.15 -1.70 8.70
CA ASP A 82 6.16 -0.70 9.04
C ASP A 82 6.74 0.31 10.02
N LEU A 83 6.81 1.57 9.60
CA LEU A 83 7.37 2.66 10.40
C LEU A 83 6.29 3.43 11.17
N THR A 84 5.01 3.05 11.01
CA THR A 84 3.90 3.72 11.67
C THR A 84 3.73 3.29 13.12
N GLU A 85 3.22 4.19 13.95
CA GLU A 85 2.90 3.89 15.35
C GLU A 85 1.68 2.96 15.44
N LEU A 86 1.58 2.19 16.53
CA LEU A 86 0.39 1.38 16.78
C LEU A 86 -0.82 2.29 16.99
N GLY A 87 -1.81 2.17 16.09
CA GLY A 87 -3.04 2.96 16.13
C GLY A 87 -3.00 4.22 15.27
N GLU A 88 -1.83 4.63 14.73
CA GLU A 88 -1.72 5.75 13.79
C GLU A 88 -2.59 5.51 12.55
N ARG A 89 -2.57 4.27 12.06
CA ARG A 89 -3.37 3.83 10.91
C ARG A 89 -4.01 2.48 11.17
N PRO A 90 -5.16 2.17 10.54
CA PRO A 90 -5.74 0.82 10.55
C PRO A 90 -4.70 -0.20 10.09
N GLY A 91 -4.44 -1.22 10.92
CA GLY A 91 -3.45 -2.25 10.62
C GLY A 91 -3.79 -3.00 9.34
N TYR A 92 -2.78 -3.24 8.48
CA TYR A 92 -2.98 -3.98 7.23
C TYR A 92 -2.66 -5.48 7.30
N GLY A 93 -2.38 -6.00 8.49
CA GLY A 93 -1.97 -7.40 8.68
C GLY A 93 -2.97 -8.43 8.13
N SER A 94 -4.28 -8.17 8.20
CA SER A 94 -5.30 -9.05 7.63
C SER A 94 -5.24 -9.11 6.10
N TYR A 95 -5.02 -7.96 5.44
CA TYR A 95 -4.82 -7.88 3.99
C TYR A 95 -3.51 -8.54 3.57
N LEU A 96 -2.41 -8.33 4.32
CA LEU A 96 -1.14 -9.01 4.08
C LEU A 96 -1.28 -10.52 4.18
N HIS A 97 -1.95 -11.01 5.23
CA HIS A 97 -2.20 -12.43 5.39
C HIS A 97 -3.06 -13.01 4.25
N LYS A 98 -4.09 -12.27 3.82
CA LYS A 98 -4.96 -12.65 2.70
C LYS A 98 -4.18 -12.75 1.39
N GLU A 99 -3.41 -11.72 1.03
CA GLU A 99 -2.64 -11.70 -0.23
C GLU A 99 -1.51 -12.74 -0.24
N ARG A 100 -0.88 -12.98 0.92
CA ARG A 100 0.07 -14.08 1.13
C ARG A 100 -0.54 -15.44 0.80
N ARG A 101 -1.71 -15.73 1.37
CA ARG A 101 -2.45 -16.98 1.12
C ARG A 101 -2.85 -17.11 -0.35
N ARG A 102 -3.35 -16.03 -0.95
CA ARG A 102 -3.79 -16.02 -2.34
C ARG A 102 -2.66 -16.34 -3.34
N ARG A 103 -1.43 -15.96 -3.01
CA ARG A 103 -0.24 -16.18 -3.86
C ARG A 103 0.57 -17.42 -3.49
N SER A 104 0.21 -18.11 -2.42
CA SER A 104 1.03 -19.19 -1.84
C SER A 104 2.48 -18.75 -1.58
N ARG A 105 2.69 -17.48 -1.23
CA ARG A 105 4.02 -16.93 -0.90
C ARG A 105 4.20 -16.80 0.61
N ARG A 106 5.43 -16.70 1.08
CA ARG A 106 5.72 -16.29 2.46
C ARG A 106 5.83 -14.77 2.49
N SER A 107 5.59 -14.20 3.67
CA SER A 107 5.95 -12.82 3.94
C SER A 107 6.35 -12.67 5.40
N THR A 108 7.19 -11.67 5.67
CA THR A 108 7.63 -11.29 7.00
C THR A 108 7.20 -9.85 7.27
N TYR A 109 6.78 -9.56 8.50
CA TYR A 109 6.34 -8.24 8.91
C TYR A 109 7.09 -7.83 10.17
N TYR A 110 7.70 -6.64 10.12
CA TYR A 110 8.31 -5.99 11.26
C TYR A 110 7.70 -4.60 11.42
N ARG A 111 7.57 -4.13 12.66
CA ARG A 111 7.23 -2.74 12.96
C ARG A 111 8.34 -2.10 13.79
N PHE A 112 8.88 -1.00 13.29
CA PHE A 112 9.85 -0.16 13.97
C PHE A 112 9.26 1.26 13.96
N PRO A 113 8.40 1.59 14.94
CA PRO A 113 7.62 2.83 14.89
C PRO A 113 8.56 4.03 14.99
N ILE A 114 8.30 5.04 14.17
CA ILE A 114 8.94 6.35 14.22
C ILE A 114 7.81 7.37 14.29
N THR A 115 7.83 8.26 15.27
CA THR A 115 6.84 9.33 15.39
C THR A 115 6.85 10.21 14.14
N ASP A 116 5.67 10.69 13.72
CA ASP A 116 5.55 11.49 12.49
C ASP A 116 6.51 12.69 12.52
N ARG A 117 7.28 12.85 11.44
CA ARG A 117 8.35 13.85 11.27
C ARG A 117 9.52 13.74 12.25
N ASP A 118 9.68 12.61 12.91
CA ASP A 118 10.84 12.32 13.75
C ASP A 118 11.85 11.40 13.04
N VAL A 119 12.96 11.15 13.70
CA VAL A 119 14.00 10.20 13.27
C VAL A 119 14.03 8.97 14.18
N PRO A 120 14.55 7.82 13.72
CA PRO A 120 14.76 6.68 14.60
C PRO A 120 15.64 7.03 15.81
N ASP A 121 15.32 6.45 16.95
CA ASP A 121 16.19 6.49 18.13
C ASP A 121 17.56 5.87 17.80
N LYS A 122 18.60 6.39 18.46
CA LYS A 122 19.93 5.77 18.44
C LYS A 122 19.84 4.47 19.25
N GLY A 123 19.73 3.35 18.55
CA GLY A 123 19.77 2.00 19.15
C GLY A 123 21.08 1.70 19.87
#